data_AF-A0A8J5I342-F1
#
_entry.id   AF-A0A8J5I342-F1
#
_cell.length_a   1.000
_cell.length_b   1.000
_cell.length_c   1.000
_cell.angle_alpha   90.00
_cell.angle_beta   90.00
_cell.angle_gamma   90.00
#
_symmetry.space_group_name_H-M   'P 1'
#
loop_
_entity.id
_entity.type
_entity.pdbx_description
1 polymer ?
#
loop_
_entity_poly.entity_id
_entity_poly.type
_entity_poly.pdbx_seq_one_letter_code
_entity_poly.pdbx_strand_id
1 'polypeptide(L)'
;MSFVNTGSTNFIILALLTLIVKGSWHFRQIVLTILVSLWGLRLALFLLMRILQWGEDRRFDEMRNNLGKLAVFWIFQAVWVWTVSLPLTIVNASKRNPSVEARDVIGWIMWIVGISIEAIADQQKLQFKNSPANKGKWCAVGVWKYSRHPNYFGEIFLWWGIFVASTPVLKGAEWLVVLGPIFLTLLLLFVSGIPLLEASADKRYKSVSEYRHYKDTTSPLIPLPPFVYGNLPAWFKVAFLFELPLYSRSLAQEIST
;
A
#
# COMPACT_ATOMS: atom_id res chain seq x y z
N MET A 1 -16.71 -5.51 -14.91
CA MET A 1 -15.40 -5.99 -14.42
C MET A 1 -14.51 -4.77 -14.27
N SER A 2 -14.23 -4.30 -13.05
CA SER A 2 -13.41 -3.09 -12.86
C SER A 2 -11.95 -3.39 -13.18
N PHE A 3 -11.28 -2.52 -13.92
CA PHE A 3 -9.86 -2.67 -14.27
C PHE A 3 -8.91 -2.70 -13.06
N VAL A 4 -9.39 -2.24 -11.91
CA VAL A 4 -8.65 -2.28 -10.64
C VAL A 4 -8.48 -3.73 -10.13
N ASN A 5 -9.42 -4.63 -10.42
CA ASN A 5 -9.27 -6.06 -10.14
C ASN A 5 -8.21 -6.73 -11.03
N THR A 6 -7.85 -6.13 -12.17
CA THR A 6 -6.84 -6.69 -13.07
C THR A 6 -5.45 -6.60 -12.47
N GLY A 7 -5.11 -5.51 -11.76
CA GLY A 7 -3.82 -5.35 -11.11
C GLY A 7 -3.53 -6.44 -10.08
N SER A 8 -4.44 -6.68 -9.13
CA SER A 8 -4.31 -7.73 -8.11
C SER A 8 -4.27 -9.13 -8.71
N THR A 9 -5.05 -9.39 -9.76
CA THR A 9 -5.05 -10.66 -10.47
C THR A 9 -3.71 -10.88 -11.20
N ASN A 10 -3.12 -9.83 -11.77
CA ASN A 10 -1.83 -9.90 -12.44
C ASN A 10 -0.70 -10.28 -11.47
N PHE A 11 -0.71 -9.81 -10.22
CA PHE A 11 0.25 -10.24 -9.20
C PHE A 11 0.17 -11.75 -8.94
N ILE A 12 -1.05 -12.29 -8.79
CA ILE A 12 -1.26 -13.74 -8.57
C ILE A 12 -0.80 -14.54 -9.79
N ILE A 13 -1.19 -14.11 -11.00
CA ILE A 13 -0.80 -14.76 -12.25
C ILE A 13 0.72 -14.77 -12.38
N LEU A 14 1.39 -13.64 -12.16
CA LEU A 14 2.84 -13.53 -12.27
C LEU A 14 3.54 -14.42 -11.22
N ALA A 15 3.05 -14.44 -9.98
CA ALA A 15 3.57 -15.27 -8.91
C ALA A 15 3.52 -16.77 -9.26
N LEU A 16 2.36 -17.24 -9.72
CA LEU A 16 2.16 -18.64 -10.11
C LEU A 16 2.93 -19.00 -11.39
N LEU A 17 2.88 -18.13 -12.40
CA LEU A 17 3.54 -18.36 -13.69
C LEU A 17 5.05 -18.46 -13.54
N THR A 18 5.67 -17.56 -12.76
CA THR A 18 7.12 -17.59 -12.53
C THR A 18 7.57 -18.84 -11.78
N LEU A 19 6.74 -19.35 -10.87
CA LEU A 19 6.99 -20.60 -10.15
C LEU A 19 6.87 -21.83 -11.07
N ILE A 20 5.77 -21.90 -11.85
CA ILE A 20 5.48 -23.05 -12.74
C ILE A 20 6.48 -23.13 -13.89
N VAL A 21 6.78 -22.01 -14.56
CA VAL A 21 7.67 -21.99 -15.74
C VAL A 21 9.08 -22.43 -15.38
N LYS A 22 9.55 -22.15 -14.16
CA LYS A 22 10.88 -22.59 -13.74
C LYS A 22 10.93 -24.09 -13.43
N GLY A 23 9.84 -24.66 -12.89
CA GLY A 23 9.76 -26.07 -12.50
C GLY A 23 10.60 -26.44 -11.27
N SER A 24 11.14 -25.46 -10.54
CA SER A 24 11.81 -25.65 -9.25
C SER A 24 10.89 -25.23 -8.12
N TRP A 25 10.76 -26.08 -7.09
CA TRP A 25 9.80 -25.89 -6.00
C TRP A 25 10.53 -25.85 -4.65
N HIS A 26 11.42 -24.89 -4.49
CA HIS A 26 12.11 -24.70 -3.21
C HIS A 26 11.17 -24.09 -2.16
N PHE A 27 11.40 -24.42 -0.89
CA PHE A 27 10.55 -23.97 0.22
C PHE A 27 10.31 -22.46 0.22
N ARG A 28 11.39 -21.66 0.06
CA ARG A 28 11.33 -20.20 -0.03
C ARG A 28 10.45 -19.70 -1.18
N GLN A 29 10.53 -20.34 -2.36
CA GLN A 29 9.75 -19.97 -3.55
C GLN A 29 8.25 -20.21 -3.32
N ILE A 30 7.91 -21.36 -2.74
CA ILE A 30 6.53 -21.71 -2.39
C ILE A 30 5.98 -20.72 -1.38
N VAL A 31 6.71 -20.47 -0.28
CA VAL A 31 6.27 -19.54 0.77
C VAL A 31 6.03 -18.15 0.19
N LEU A 32 7.00 -17.54 -0.49
CA LEU A 32 6.82 -16.18 -1.03
C LEU A 32 5.71 -16.11 -2.09
N THR A 33 5.55 -17.15 -2.90
CA THR A 33 4.44 -17.23 -3.87
C THR A 33 3.09 -17.27 -3.16
N ILE A 34 2.96 -18.03 -2.07
CA ILE A 34 1.75 -18.06 -1.24
C ILE A 34 1.50 -16.68 -0.62
N LEU A 35 2.52 -16.04 -0.04
CA LEU A 35 2.37 -14.72 0.58
C LEU A 35 1.87 -13.68 -0.42
N VAL A 36 2.49 -13.59 -1.60
CA VAL A 36 2.04 -12.65 -2.65
C VAL A 36 0.65 -13.01 -3.18
N SER A 37 0.34 -14.30 -3.31
CA SER A 37 -0.99 -14.75 -3.76
C SER A 37 -2.09 -14.42 -2.74
N LEU A 38 -1.83 -14.61 -1.44
CA LEU A 38 -2.75 -14.25 -0.37
C LEU A 38 -3.00 -12.74 -0.32
N TRP A 39 -1.94 -11.93 -0.47
CA TRP A 39 -2.08 -10.48 -0.56
C TRP A 39 -2.91 -10.07 -1.79
N GLY A 40 -2.61 -10.64 -2.97
CA GLY A 40 -3.34 -10.36 -4.20
C GLY A 40 -4.82 -10.76 -4.12
N LEU A 41 -5.12 -11.91 -3.52
CA LEU A 41 -6.48 -12.38 -3.31
C LEU A 41 -7.25 -11.44 -2.38
N ARG A 42 -6.64 -11.03 -1.26
CA ARG A 42 -7.22 -10.06 -0.34
C ARG A 42 -7.53 -8.74 -1.04
N LEU A 43 -6.62 -8.23 -1.86
CA LEU A 43 -6.81 -6.97 -2.58
C LEU A 43 -7.96 -7.09 -3.58
N ALA A 44 -8.02 -8.20 -4.32
CA ALA A 44 -9.10 -8.50 -5.26
C ALA A 44 -10.46 -8.58 -4.56
N LEU A 45 -10.53 -9.28 -3.42
CA LEU A 45 -11.76 -9.41 -2.63
C LEU A 45 -12.22 -8.06 -2.06
N PHE A 46 -11.30 -7.25 -1.53
CA PHE A 46 -11.62 -5.93 -1.02
C PHE A 46 -12.19 -5.00 -2.10
N LEU A 47 -11.57 -4.99 -3.28
CA LEU A 47 -12.04 -4.21 -4.42
C LEU A 47 -13.39 -4.72 -4.93
N LEU A 48 -13.58 -6.03 -5.00
CA LEU A 48 -14.85 -6.64 -5.38
C LEU A 48 -15.98 -6.22 -4.41
N MET A 49 -15.75 -6.34 -3.10
CA MET A 49 -16.73 -5.91 -2.09
C MET A 49 -17.08 -4.43 -2.22
N ARG A 50 -16.07 -3.59 -2.49
CA ARG A 50 -16.28 -2.14 -2.67
C ARG A 50 -17.17 -1.83 -3.88
N ILE A 51 -16.98 -2.52 -4.99
CA ILE A 51 -17.79 -2.32 -6.21
C ILE A 51 -19.23 -2.75 -5.97
N LEU A 52 -19.43 -3.89 -5.31
CA LEU A 52 -20.76 -4.39 -4.97
C LEU A 52 -21.52 -3.44 -4.02
N GLN A 53 -20.82 -2.75 -3.12
CA GLN A 53 -21.46 -1.86 -2.14
C GLN A 53 -21.66 -0.41 -2.62
N TRP A 54 -20.71 0.16 -3.36
CA TRP A 54 -20.72 1.61 -3.67
C TRP A 54 -20.97 1.93 -5.15
N GLY A 55 -21.18 0.93 -6.00
CA GLY A 55 -21.44 1.13 -7.43
C GLY A 55 -20.18 1.44 -8.25
N GLU A 56 -20.37 1.63 -9.55
CA GLU A 56 -19.32 1.68 -10.57
C GLU A 56 -18.28 2.78 -10.33
N ASP A 57 -17.03 2.50 -10.71
CA ASP A 57 -15.89 3.40 -10.49
C ASP A 57 -15.92 4.55 -11.52
N ARG A 58 -16.50 5.70 -11.15
CA ARG A 58 -16.65 6.91 -12.01
C ARG A 58 -15.36 7.37 -12.69
N ARG A 59 -14.18 7.00 -12.19
CA ARG A 59 -12.88 7.28 -12.82
C ARG A 59 -12.73 6.64 -14.20
N PHE A 60 -13.46 5.56 -14.45
CA PHE A 60 -13.33 4.80 -15.69
C PHE A 60 -14.15 5.39 -16.84
N ASP A 61 -15.30 5.99 -16.55
CA ASP A 61 -16.16 6.58 -17.60
C ASP A 61 -15.45 7.73 -18.34
N GLU A 62 -14.61 8.50 -17.64
CA GLU A 62 -13.79 9.55 -18.25
C GLU A 62 -12.61 9.01 -19.09
N MET A 63 -12.18 7.78 -18.84
CA MET A 63 -10.99 7.18 -19.45
C MET A 63 -11.32 6.29 -20.65
N ARG A 64 -12.53 5.71 -20.68
CA ARG A 64 -13.01 4.80 -21.75
C ARG A 64 -13.09 5.48 -23.13
N ASN A 65 -13.24 6.80 -23.16
CA ASN A 65 -13.38 7.58 -24.39
C ASN A 65 -12.04 8.01 -25.02
N ASN A 66 -10.90 7.67 -24.42
CA ASN A 66 -9.58 8.05 -24.95
C ASN A 66 -8.60 6.87 -24.92
N LEU A 67 -8.35 6.29 -26.10
CA LEU A 67 -7.43 5.18 -26.29
C LEU A 67 -6.00 5.45 -25.77
N GLY A 68 -5.52 6.70 -25.89
CA GLY A 68 -4.20 7.08 -25.38
C GLY A 68 -4.13 7.04 -23.86
N LYS A 69 -5.14 7.57 -23.16
CA LYS A 69 -5.22 7.51 -21.69
C LYS A 69 -5.35 6.06 -21.21
N LEU A 70 -6.11 5.23 -21.94
CA LEU A 70 -6.25 3.81 -21.66
C LEU A 70 -4.88 3.09 -21.79
N ALA A 71 -4.14 3.35 -22.86
CA ALA A 71 -2.82 2.76 -23.07
C ALA A 71 -1.82 3.15 -21.97
N VAL A 72 -1.76 4.43 -21.60
CA VAL A 72 -0.89 4.90 -20.51
C VAL A 72 -1.24 4.24 -19.18
N PHE A 73 -2.53 4.09 -18.87
CA PHE A 73 -2.99 3.41 -17.67
C PHE A 73 -2.52 1.95 -17.62
N TRP A 74 -2.65 1.22 -18.73
CA TRP A 74 -2.21 -0.17 -18.81
C TRP A 74 -0.70 -0.34 -18.72
N ILE A 75 0.06 0.52 -19.40
CA ILE A 75 1.52 0.52 -19.31
C ILE A 75 1.94 0.78 -17.87
N PHE A 76 1.33 1.77 -17.22
CA PHE A 76 1.60 2.09 -15.82
C PHE A 76 1.28 0.91 -14.89
N GLN A 77 0.13 0.24 -15.08
CA GLN A 77 -0.22 -0.97 -14.33
C GLN A 77 0.80 -2.10 -14.55
N ALA A 78 1.21 -2.35 -15.79
CA ALA A 78 2.20 -3.38 -16.11
C ALA A 78 3.57 -3.08 -15.46
N VAL A 79 4.05 -1.85 -15.57
CA VAL A 79 5.32 -1.42 -14.94
C VAL A 79 5.22 -1.53 -13.41
N TRP A 80 4.10 -1.14 -12.82
CA TRP A 80 3.90 -1.25 -11.38
C TRP A 80 3.92 -2.71 -10.90
N VAL A 81 3.10 -3.58 -11.51
CA VAL A 81 3.05 -5.00 -11.15
C VAL A 81 4.42 -5.65 -11.34
N TRP A 82 5.10 -5.38 -12.45
CA TRP A 82 6.41 -5.93 -12.75
C TRP A 82 7.46 -5.47 -11.73
N THR A 83 7.54 -4.17 -11.46
CA THR A 83 8.54 -3.58 -10.55
C THR A 83 8.36 -4.09 -9.13
N VAL A 84 7.13 -4.11 -8.62
CA VAL A 84 6.85 -4.56 -7.25
C VAL A 84 7.04 -6.08 -7.09
N SER A 85 6.81 -6.85 -8.15
CA SER A 85 7.02 -8.31 -8.15
C SER A 85 8.48 -8.74 -8.34
N LEU A 86 9.43 -7.81 -8.53
CA LEU A 86 10.84 -8.13 -8.78
C LEU A 86 11.46 -9.06 -7.72
N PRO A 87 11.29 -8.82 -6.39
CA PRO A 87 11.86 -9.69 -5.37
C PRO A 87 11.36 -11.14 -5.48
N LEU A 88 10.07 -11.34 -5.73
CA LEU A 88 9.48 -12.67 -5.94
C LEU A 88 10.01 -13.31 -7.22
N THR A 89 10.06 -12.55 -8.31
CA THR A 89 10.46 -13.04 -9.63
C THR A 89 11.88 -13.57 -9.60
N ILE A 90 12.80 -12.86 -8.94
CA ILE A 90 14.20 -13.30 -8.80
C ILE A 90 14.31 -14.54 -7.89
N VAL A 91 13.52 -14.62 -6.82
CA VAL A 91 13.48 -15.83 -5.98
C VAL A 91 13.00 -17.03 -6.79
N ASN A 92 11.92 -16.88 -7.55
CA ASN A 92 11.38 -17.95 -8.40
C ASN A 92 12.32 -18.31 -9.56
N ALA A 93 13.11 -17.36 -10.08
CA ALA A 93 14.09 -17.62 -11.12
C ALA A 93 15.40 -18.27 -10.61
N SER A 94 15.72 -18.08 -9.33
CA SER A 94 16.97 -18.54 -8.71
C SER A 94 17.02 -20.07 -8.60
N LYS A 95 18.16 -20.66 -9.01
CA LYS A 95 18.48 -22.08 -8.76
C LYS A 95 19.11 -22.32 -7.39
N ARG A 96 19.42 -21.24 -6.64
CA ARG A 96 20.05 -21.34 -5.33
C ARG A 96 18.99 -21.63 -4.27
N ASN A 97 19.26 -22.62 -3.45
CA ASN A 97 18.42 -22.99 -2.31
C ASN A 97 19.26 -23.02 -1.02
N PRO A 98 19.75 -21.87 -0.54
CA PRO A 98 20.33 -21.82 0.80
C PRO A 98 19.27 -22.19 1.82
N SER A 99 19.69 -22.83 2.91
CA SER A 99 18.83 -23.13 4.06
C SER A 99 18.11 -21.87 4.55
N VAL A 100 17.02 -22.06 5.28
CA VAL A 100 16.27 -20.95 5.87
C VAL A 100 17.18 -20.18 6.83
N GLU A 101 17.31 -18.87 6.60
CA GLU A 101 18.10 -17.97 7.43
C GLU A 101 17.20 -17.09 8.29
N ALA A 102 17.77 -16.40 9.28
CA ALA A 102 17.03 -15.44 10.10
C ALA A 102 16.33 -14.35 9.25
N ARG A 103 16.92 -13.98 8.11
CA ARG A 103 16.36 -12.98 7.18
C ARG A 103 15.03 -13.45 6.56
N ASP A 104 14.89 -14.74 6.27
CA ASP A 104 13.62 -15.32 5.80
C ASP A 104 12.53 -15.11 6.84
N VAL A 105 12.81 -15.50 8.09
CA VAL A 105 11.87 -15.42 9.20
C VAL A 105 11.48 -13.98 9.50
N ILE A 106 12.45 -13.06 9.50
CA ILE A 106 12.19 -11.62 9.67
C ILE A 106 11.25 -11.12 8.56
N GLY A 107 11.55 -11.46 7.30
CA GLY A 107 10.72 -11.05 6.18
C GLY A 107 9.29 -11.59 6.24
N TRP A 108 9.11 -12.85 6.66
CA TRP A 108 7.78 -13.45 6.84
C TRP A 108 7.00 -12.81 7.99
N ILE A 109 7.67 -12.52 9.12
CA ILE A 109 7.05 -11.80 10.24
C ILE A 109 6.63 -10.40 9.80
N MET A 110 7.49 -9.67 9.09
CA MET A 110 7.14 -8.35 8.53
C MET A 110 5.92 -8.45 7.63
N TRP A 111 5.85 -9.46 6.77
CA TRP A 111 4.71 -9.70 5.91
C TRP A 111 3.42 -9.97 6.71
N ILE A 112 3.47 -10.85 7.72
CA ILE A 112 2.32 -11.18 8.57
C ILE A 112 1.81 -9.94 9.32
N VAL A 113 2.72 -9.13 9.86
CA VAL A 113 2.35 -7.88 10.54
C VAL A 113 1.73 -6.89 9.54
N GLY A 114 2.34 -6.73 8.37
CA GLY A 114 1.88 -5.81 7.34
C GLY A 114 0.48 -6.16 6.83
N ILE A 115 0.25 -7.42 6.45
CA ILE A 115 -1.08 -7.88 6.00
C ILE A 115 -2.13 -7.74 7.11
N SER A 116 -1.76 -8.00 8.37
CA SER A 116 -2.69 -7.87 9.50
C SER A 116 -3.13 -6.43 9.71
N ILE A 117 -2.19 -5.48 9.74
CA ILE A 117 -2.49 -4.06 9.88
C ILE A 117 -3.34 -3.59 8.71
N GLU A 118 -2.97 -3.96 7.49
CA GLU A 118 -3.72 -3.57 6.30
C GLU A 118 -5.15 -4.12 6.32
N ALA A 119 -5.34 -5.39 6.70
CA ALA A 119 -6.64 -6.04 6.76
C ALA A 119 -7.54 -5.40 7.83
N ILE A 120 -7.00 -5.16 9.03
CA ILE A 120 -7.72 -4.49 10.13
C ILE A 120 -8.09 -3.06 9.72
N ALA A 121 -7.18 -2.32 9.10
CA ALA A 121 -7.43 -0.95 8.64
C ALA A 121 -8.60 -0.88 7.66
N ASP A 122 -8.60 -1.74 6.63
CA ASP A 122 -9.65 -1.73 5.62
C ASP A 122 -11.00 -2.19 6.17
N GLN A 123 -11.01 -3.23 7.03
CA GLN A 123 -12.22 -3.69 7.71
C GLN A 123 -12.84 -2.57 8.54
N GLN A 124 -12.03 -1.87 9.34
CA GLN A 124 -12.48 -0.73 10.16
C GLN A 124 -13.01 0.40 9.30
N LYS A 125 -12.35 0.72 8.19
CA LYS A 125 -12.79 1.78 7.26
C LYS A 125 -14.11 1.43 6.57
N LEU A 126 -14.28 0.16 6.18
CA LEU A 126 -15.52 -0.34 5.58
C LEU A 126 -16.68 -0.23 6.57
N GLN A 127 -16.49 -0.74 7.79
CA GLN A 127 -17.49 -0.65 8.87
C GLN A 127 -17.82 0.80 9.21
N PHE A 128 -16.81 1.67 9.31
CA PHE A 128 -17.00 3.09 9.58
C PHE A 128 -17.89 3.74 8.52
N LYS A 129 -17.62 3.49 7.24
CA LYS A 129 -18.38 4.08 6.13
C LYS A 129 -19.80 3.53 5.98
N ASN A 130 -20.03 2.28 6.37
CA ASN A 130 -21.35 1.66 6.27
C ASN A 130 -22.30 2.09 7.40
N SER A 131 -21.79 2.73 8.47
CA SER A 131 -22.61 3.28 9.54
C SER A 131 -23.23 4.64 9.16
N PRO A 132 -24.57 4.80 9.20
CA PRO A 132 -25.22 6.08 8.92
C PRO A 132 -24.78 7.22 9.85
N ALA A 133 -24.42 6.91 11.10
CA ALA A 133 -23.98 7.88 12.11
C ALA A 133 -22.61 8.54 11.80
N ASN A 134 -21.88 7.96 10.86
CA ASN A 134 -20.54 8.40 10.45
C ASN A 134 -20.55 9.18 9.12
N LYS A 135 -21.74 9.41 8.53
CA LYS A 135 -21.87 10.24 7.32
C LYS A 135 -21.27 11.62 7.58
N GLY A 136 -20.40 12.07 6.67
CA GLY A 136 -19.73 13.36 6.79
C GLY A 136 -18.58 13.41 7.80
N LYS A 137 -18.14 12.27 8.37
CA LYS A 137 -16.97 12.20 9.27
C LYS A 137 -15.80 11.47 8.62
N TRP A 138 -14.60 11.62 9.19
CA TRP A 138 -13.41 10.85 8.81
C TRP A 138 -13.21 9.64 9.73
N CYS A 139 -12.55 8.61 9.22
CA CYS A 139 -12.27 7.40 10.00
C CYS A 139 -11.10 7.66 10.95
N ALA A 140 -11.38 7.69 12.25
CA ALA A 140 -10.39 7.87 13.32
C ALA A 140 -10.49 6.77 14.40
N VAL A 141 -11.01 5.59 14.03
CA VAL A 141 -11.24 4.46 14.94
C VAL A 141 -10.15 3.40 14.79
N GLY A 142 -9.85 2.68 15.88
CA GLY A 142 -8.91 1.56 15.86
C GLY A 142 -7.51 1.93 15.38
N VAL A 143 -6.99 1.26 14.35
CA VAL A 143 -5.65 1.54 13.82
C VAL A 143 -5.56 2.92 13.15
N TRP A 144 -6.70 3.48 12.70
CA TRP A 144 -6.77 4.83 12.16
C TRP A 144 -6.55 5.92 13.21
N LYS A 145 -6.63 5.59 14.50
CA LYS A 145 -6.25 6.52 15.58
C LYS A 145 -4.73 6.69 15.67
N TYR A 146 -3.95 5.70 15.23
CA TYR A 146 -2.50 5.69 15.38
C TYR A 146 -1.78 6.13 14.10
N SER A 147 -2.43 5.99 12.95
CA SER A 147 -1.91 6.45 11.66
C SER A 147 -3.08 6.90 10.79
N ARG A 148 -2.88 7.93 9.98
CA ARG A 148 -3.88 8.40 9.01
C ARG A 148 -4.02 7.48 7.80
N HIS A 149 -2.98 6.71 7.47
CA HIS A 149 -2.98 5.72 6.39
C HIS A 149 -2.35 4.39 6.82
N PRO A 150 -2.94 3.69 7.82
CA PRO A 150 -2.39 2.45 8.35
C PRO A 150 -2.40 1.32 7.33
N ASN A 151 -3.33 1.35 6.37
CA ASN A 151 -3.37 0.40 5.25
C ASN A 151 -2.13 0.52 4.36
N TYR A 152 -1.70 1.73 4.01
CA TYR A 152 -0.47 1.93 3.24
C TYR A 152 0.79 1.58 4.02
N PHE A 153 0.80 1.78 5.34
CA PHE A 153 1.89 1.26 6.17
C PHE A 153 1.98 -0.27 6.08
N GLY A 154 0.85 -0.96 6.21
CA GLY A 154 0.80 -2.42 6.10
C GLY A 154 1.31 -2.91 4.73
N GLU A 155 0.85 -2.26 3.65
CA GLU A 155 1.28 -2.56 2.29
C GLU A 155 2.79 -2.33 2.08
N ILE A 156 3.33 -1.20 2.52
CA ILE A 156 4.78 -0.94 2.44
C ILE A 156 5.54 -2.00 3.25
N PHE A 157 5.12 -2.25 4.50
CA PHE A 157 5.82 -3.14 5.42
C PHE A 157 5.87 -4.59 4.92
N LEU A 158 4.77 -5.09 4.35
CA LEU A 158 4.74 -6.45 3.81
C LEU A 158 5.61 -6.62 2.56
N TRP A 159 5.69 -5.61 1.69
CA TRP A 159 6.53 -5.68 0.48
C TRP A 159 8.02 -5.55 0.81
N TRP A 160 8.37 -4.74 1.81
CA TRP A 160 9.71 -4.78 2.41
C TRP A 160 10.01 -6.14 3.05
N GLY A 161 9.02 -6.80 3.66
CA GLY A 161 9.14 -8.17 4.16
C GLY A 161 9.48 -9.19 3.06
N ILE A 162 8.80 -9.12 1.91
CA ILE A 162 9.11 -9.97 0.75
C ILE A 162 10.54 -9.73 0.25
N PHE A 163 10.99 -8.47 0.21
CA PHE A 163 12.37 -8.14 -0.14
C PHE A 163 13.38 -8.71 0.87
N VAL A 164 13.15 -8.53 2.18
CA VAL A 164 14.05 -9.06 3.22
C VAL A 164 14.17 -10.58 3.11
N ALA A 165 13.05 -11.28 2.90
CA ALA A 165 13.04 -12.73 2.68
C ALA A 165 13.63 -13.18 1.34
N SER A 166 13.77 -12.28 0.34
CA SER A 166 14.47 -12.60 -0.90
C SER A 166 15.99 -12.46 -0.78
N THR A 167 16.49 -11.65 0.17
CA THR A 167 17.93 -11.36 0.31
C THR A 167 18.87 -12.58 0.40
N PRO A 168 18.52 -13.73 1.02
CA PRO A 168 19.42 -14.88 1.09
C PRO A 168 19.80 -15.46 -0.27
N VAL A 169 18.96 -15.26 -1.30
CA VAL A 169 19.24 -15.74 -2.65
C VAL A 169 19.88 -14.69 -3.55
N LEU A 170 20.06 -13.44 -3.12
CA LEU A 170 20.57 -12.36 -3.99
C LEU A 170 22.10 -12.33 -4.07
N LYS A 171 22.66 -12.12 -5.27
CA LYS A 171 24.07 -11.82 -5.51
C LYS A 171 24.25 -10.76 -6.61
N GLY A 172 25.28 -9.92 -6.48
CA GLY A 172 25.67 -8.95 -7.51
C GLY A 172 24.52 -8.02 -7.92
N ALA A 173 24.23 -7.95 -9.22
CA ALA A 173 23.18 -7.09 -9.76
C ALA A 173 21.75 -7.46 -9.32
N GLU A 174 21.53 -8.65 -8.73
CA GLU A 174 20.20 -9.07 -8.26
C GLU A 174 19.70 -8.23 -7.08
N TRP A 175 20.58 -7.50 -6.38
CA TRP A 175 20.19 -6.55 -5.34
C TRP A 175 19.31 -5.40 -5.86
N LEU A 176 19.27 -5.18 -7.18
CA LEU A 176 18.37 -4.21 -7.82
C LEU A 176 16.89 -4.52 -7.58
N VAL A 177 16.52 -5.71 -7.10
CA VAL A 177 15.13 -6.01 -6.67
C VAL A 177 14.64 -5.10 -5.55
N VAL A 178 15.52 -4.43 -4.81
CA VAL A 178 15.16 -3.40 -3.81
C VAL A 178 14.39 -2.23 -4.44
N LEU A 179 14.55 -2.02 -5.75
CA LEU A 179 13.77 -1.02 -6.49
C LEU A 179 12.26 -1.31 -6.42
N GLY A 180 11.84 -2.57 -6.24
CA GLY A 180 10.43 -2.94 -6.06
C GLY A 180 9.77 -2.25 -4.87
N PRO A 181 10.17 -2.56 -3.61
CA PRO A 181 9.60 -1.92 -2.44
C PRO A 181 9.87 -0.41 -2.37
N ILE A 182 11.02 0.08 -2.90
CA ILE A 182 11.27 1.53 -3.00
C ILE A 182 10.26 2.20 -3.93
N PHE A 183 10.05 1.65 -5.12
CA PHE A 183 9.09 2.17 -6.09
C PHE A 183 7.68 2.22 -5.50
N LEU A 184 7.23 1.14 -4.85
CA LEU A 184 5.93 1.12 -4.18
C LEU A 184 5.84 2.19 -3.07
N THR A 185 6.87 2.31 -2.24
CA THR A 185 6.93 3.31 -1.16
C THR A 185 6.80 4.72 -1.73
N LEU A 186 7.58 5.05 -2.78
CA LEU A 186 7.52 6.36 -3.43
C LEU A 186 6.17 6.62 -4.08
N LEU A 187 5.58 5.61 -4.73
CA LEU A 187 4.29 5.73 -5.36
C LEU A 187 3.19 6.09 -4.35
N LEU A 188 3.20 5.42 -3.19
CA LEU A 188 2.24 5.66 -2.12
C LEU A 188 2.47 6.98 -1.40
N LEU A 189 3.72 7.38 -1.16
CA LEU A 189 4.05 8.61 -0.44
C LEU A 189 3.87 9.88 -1.29
N PHE A 190 4.14 9.83 -2.61
CA PHE A 190 4.28 11.04 -3.42
C PHE A 190 3.31 11.16 -4.61
N VAL A 191 2.73 10.06 -5.09
CA VAL A 191 1.97 10.07 -6.35
C VAL A 191 0.49 9.79 -6.11
N SER A 192 0.11 8.52 -5.95
CA SER A 192 -1.28 8.09 -6.01
C SER A 192 -1.89 7.71 -4.65
N GLY A 193 -1.06 7.55 -3.62
CA GLY A 193 -1.49 7.15 -2.28
C GLY A 193 -1.91 8.33 -1.41
N ILE A 194 -1.08 8.66 -0.43
CA ILE A 194 -1.35 9.64 0.63
C ILE A 194 -1.70 11.04 0.10
N PRO A 195 -0.97 11.65 -0.86
CA PRO A 195 -1.22 13.03 -1.27
C PRO A 195 -2.64 13.27 -1.78
N LEU A 196 -3.16 12.37 -2.62
CA LEU A 196 -4.49 12.49 -3.21
C LEU A 196 -5.60 12.29 -2.17
N LEU A 197 -5.39 11.37 -1.22
CA LEU A 197 -6.35 11.11 -0.16
C LEU A 197 -6.40 12.26 0.85
N GLU A 198 -5.26 12.78 1.25
CA GLU A 198 -5.15 13.95 2.13
C GLU A 198 -5.79 15.19 1.49
N ALA A 199 -5.46 15.48 0.22
CA ALA A 199 -6.08 16.59 -0.49
C ALA A 199 -7.60 16.44 -0.64
N SER A 200 -8.09 15.22 -0.86
CA SER A 200 -9.54 14.96 -0.92
C SER A 200 -10.21 15.07 0.46
N ALA A 201 -9.53 14.70 1.54
CA ALA A 201 -10.05 14.80 2.90
C ALA A 201 -10.08 16.26 3.37
N ASP A 202 -9.01 17.01 3.11
CA ASP A 202 -8.92 18.44 3.41
C ASP A 202 -10.03 19.22 2.71
N LYS A 203 -10.29 18.96 1.41
CA LYS A 203 -11.40 19.60 0.69
C LYS A 203 -12.76 19.41 1.36
N ARG A 204 -12.95 18.30 2.10
CA ARG A 204 -14.23 17.96 2.73
C ARG A 204 -14.32 18.43 4.18
N TYR A 205 -13.20 18.39 4.92
CA TYR A 205 -13.19 18.50 6.38
C TYR A 205 -12.35 19.66 6.90
N LYS A 206 -11.68 20.45 6.05
CA LYS A 206 -10.81 21.56 6.47
C LYS A 206 -11.46 22.58 7.40
N SER A 207 -12.78 22.80 7.28
CA SER A 207 -13.54 23.73 8.11
C SER A 207 -13.83 23.19 9.51
N VAL A 208 -13.65 21.89 9.75
CA VAL A 208 -13.94 21.22 11.02
C VAL A 208 -12.70 21.26 11.91
N SER A 209 -12.83 21.85 13.10
CA SER A 209 -11.71 22.04 14.03
C SER A 209 -11.10 20.72 14.52
N GLU A 210 -11.94 19.73 14.73
CA GLU A 210 -11.62 18.40 15.22
C GLU A 210 -10.86 17.60 14.16
N TYR A 211 -11.10 17.86 12.87
CA TYR A 211 -10.33 17.25 11.78
C TYR A 211 -8.90 17.79 11.75
N ARG A 212 -8.74 19.11 11.91
CA ARG A 212 -7.41 19.74 12.00
C ARG A 212 -6.64 19.20 13.19
N HIS A 213 -7.28 19.11 14.36
CA HIS A 213 -6.67 18.50 15.54
C HIS A 213 -6.23 17.05 15.28
N TYR A 214 -7.11 16.23 14.69
CA TYR A 214 -6.79 14.86 14.32
C TYR A 214 -5.57 14.79 13.37
N LYS A 215 -5.49 15.68 12.38
CA LYS A 215 -4.38 15.73 11.42
C LYS A 215 -3.06 16.10 12.09
N ASP A 216 -3.09 17.02 13.05
CA ASP A 216 -1.89 17.50 13.76
C ASP A 216 -1.36 16.49 14.79
N THR A 217 -2.25 15.68 15.37
CA THR A 217 -1.92 14.69 16.40
C THR A 217 -1.74 13.27 15.87
N THR A 218 -2.01 13.01 14.58
CA THR A 218 -1.95 11.65 14.02
C THR A 218 -0.93 11.54 12.90
N SER A 219 0.02 10.61 13.08
CA SER A 219 1.06 10.31 12.08
C SER A 219 0.47 9.94 10.72
N PRO A 220 1.05 10.38 9.59
CA PRO A 220 0.53 10.06 8.26
C PRO A 220 0.68 8.57 7.92
N LEU A 221 1.81 7.96 8.28
CA LEU A 221 2.15 6.59 7.88
C LEU A 221 2.43 5.69 9.07
N ILE A 222 3.45 6.01 9.88
CA ILE A 222 3.93 5.14 10.95
C ILE A 222 2.93 5.13 12.12
N PRO A 223 2.39 3.97 12.53
CA PRO A 223 1.46 3.89 13.66
C PRO A 223 2.11 4.36 14.97
N LEU A 224 1.64 5.48 15.50
CA LEU A 224 2.13 6.08 16.74
C LEU A 224 0.98 6.56 17.61
N PRO A 225 1.07 6.44 18.95
CA PRO A 225 0.09 7.02 19.85
C PRO A 225 -0.05 8.54 19.63
N PRO A 226 -1.29 9.09 19.57
CA PRO A 226 -1.49 10.52 19.33
C PRO A 226 -0.79 11.44 20.34
N PHE A 227 -0.66 11.00 21.59
CA PHE A 227 0.05 11.77 22.61
C PHE A 227 1.56 11.84 22.34
N VAL A 228 2.16 10.82 21.71
CA VAL A 228 3.57 10.85 21.33
C VAL A 228 3.72 11.76 20.12
N TYR A 229 2.94 11.52 19.07
CA TYR A 229 3.04 12.26 17.83
C TYR A 229 2.75 13.75 18.02
N GLY A 230 1.69 14.10 18.76
CA GLY A 230 1.27 15.48 19.02
C GLY A 230 2.37 16.32 19.67
N ASN A 231 3.21 15.72 20.51
CA ASN A 231 4.29 16.42 21.22
C ASN A 231 5.61 16.52 20.44
N LEU A 232 5.73 15.89 19.27
CA LEU A 232 6.96 15.95 18.48
C LEU A 232 7.09 17.27 17.71
N PRO A 233 8.30 17.84 17.60
CA PRO A 233 8.51 19.05 16.82
C PRO A 233 8.32 18.80 15.32
N ALA A 234 7.85 19.83 14.59
CA ALA A 234 7.49 19.71 13.18
C ALA A 234 8.63 19.19 12.29
N TRP A 235 9.87 19.65 12.52
CA TRP A 235 11.04 19.19 11.76
C TRP A 235 11.28 17.68 11.92
N PHE A 236 11.02 17.13 13.11
CA PHE A 236 11.18 15.70 13.38
C PHE A 236 10.10 14.88 12.68
N LYS A 237 8.85 15.38 12.70
CA LYS A 237 7.72 14.77 11.97
C LYS A 237 8.02 14.68 10.46
N VAL A 238 8.57 15.74 9.87
CA VAL A 238 8.96 15.77 8.45
C VAL A 238 10.09 14.78 8.18
N ALA A 239 11.15 14.80 9.00
CA ALA A 239 12.36 14.03 8.76
C ALA A 239 12.20 12.52 8.95
N PHE A 240 11.45 12.09 9.97
CA PHE A 240 11.41 10.68 10.40
C PHE A 240 10.03 10.04 10.28
N LEU A 241 8.96 10.82 10.27
CA LEU A 241 7.58 10.31 10.30
C LEU A 241 6.81 10.58 9.01
N PHE A 242 7.51 11.05 7.97
CA PHE A 242 6.97 11.33 6.65
C PHE A 242 5.83 12.37 6.67
N GLU A 243 5.81 13.31 7.61
CA GLU A 243 4.87 14.45 7.57
C GLU A 243 5.32 15.46 6.51
N LEU A 244 5.07 15.15 5.25
CA LEU A 244 5.53 15.96 4.14
C LEU A 244 4.63 17.19 3.95
N PRO A 245 5.18 18.39 3.68
CA PRO A 245 4.39 19.61 3.47
C PRO A 245 3.35 19.48 2.36
N LEU A 246 3.58 18.57 1.41
CA LEU A 246 2.66 18.28 0.31
C LEU A 246 1.31 17.74 0.79
N TYR A 247 1.23 17.12 1.98
CA TYR A 247 0.00 16.60 2.58
C TYR A 247 -0.93 17.68 3.13
N SER A 248 -0.42 18.91 3.34
CA SER A 248 -1.19 20.02 3.91
C SER A 248 -1.31 21.22 2.97
N ARG A 249 -0.97 21.06 1.67
CA ARG A 249 -1.05 22.15 0.67
C ARG A 249 -2.43 22.79 0.59
N SER A 250 -3.50 22.00 0.69
CA SER A 250 -4.89 22.46 0.68
C SER A 250 -5.28 23.29 1.90
N LEU A 251 -4.63 23.08 3.05
CA LEU A 251 -4.85 23.86 4.27
C LEU A 251 -4.05 25.17 4.23
N ALA A 252 -2.84 25.14 3.67
CA ALA A 252 -1.95 26.30 3.60
C ALA A 252 -2.46 27.42 2.67
N GLN A 253 -3.17 27.08 1.58
CA GLN A 253 -3.67 28.06 0.61
C GLN A 253 -4.73 29.04 1.16
N GLU A 254 -5.35 28.73 2.29
CA GLU A 254 -6.40 29.57 2.92
C GLU A 254 -5.84 30.56 3.94
N ILE A 255 -4.62 30.35 4.47
CA ILE A 255 -3.96 31.32 5.36
C ILE A 255 -3.39 32.50 4.56
N SER A 256 -3.23 32.33 3.25
CA SER A 256 -2.72 33.33 2.30
C SER A 256 -3.79 34.15 1.58
N THR A 257 -5.07 33.96 1.91
CA THR A 257 -6.23 34.68 1.34
C THR A 257 -7.07 35.27 2.46
#